data_AF-A0A1I6UL73-F1
#
_entry.id   AF-A0A1I6UL73-F1
#
_cell.length_a   1.000
_cell.length_b   1.000
_cell.length_c   1.000
_cell.angle_alpha   90.00
_cell.angle_beta   90.00
_cell.angle_gamma   90.00
#
_symmetry.space_group_name_H-M   'P 1'
#
loop_
_entity.id
_entity.type
_entity.pdbx_description
1 polymer ?
#
loop_
_entity_poly.entity_id
_entity_poly.type
_entity_poly.pdbx_seq_one_letter_code
_entity_poly.pdbx_strand_id
1 'polypeptide(L)' 'MVQGLLKLAGYRVEYVCDWGVYERRYGDMEYYVNLPINPEMKIAPPWAEKRIVRHG' A
#
# COMPACT_ATOMS: atom_id res chain seq x y z
N MET A 1 -9.06 -12.44 2.57
CA MET A 1 -9.71 -12.63 3.89
C MET A 1 -8.91 -12.05 5.07
N VAL A 2 -7.57 -12.18 5.13
CA VAL A 2 -6.76 -11.70 6.26
C VAL A 2 -6.84 -10.17 6.51
N GLN A 3 -6.92 -9.35 5.46
CA GLN A 3 -7.04 -7.88 5.63
C GLN A 3 -8.34 -7.43 6.33
N GLY A 4 -9.43 -8.19 6.20
CA GLY A 4 -10.71 -7.87 6.86
C GLY A 4 -10.65 -8.10 8.37
N LEU A 5 -9.95 -9.14 8.82
CA LEU A 5 -9.76 -9.45 10.24
C LEU A 5 -8.80 -8.46 10.93
N LEU A 6 -7.73 -8.03 10.25
CA LEU A 6 -6.83 -6.98 10.74
C LEU A 6 -7.58 -5.66 10.94
N LYS A 7 -8.47 -5.28 10.00
CA LYS A 7 -9.28 -4.08 10.12
C LYS A 7 -10.25 -4.13 11.31
N LEU A 8 -10.85 -5.29 11.58
CA LEU A 8 -11.70 -5.52 12.76
C LEU A 8 -10.91 -5.51 14.09
N ALA A 9 -9.65 -5.94 14.07
CA ALA A 9 -8.74 -5.89 15.21
C ALA A 9 -8.07 -4.52 15.41
N GLY A 10 -8.45 -3.51 14.62
CA GLY A 10 -7.89 -2.16 14.70
C GLY A 10 -6.48 -2.06 14.11
N TYR A 11 -6.12 -2.87 13.12
CA TYR A 11 -4.82 -2.78 12.43
C TYR A 11 -5.03 -2.46 10.95
N ARG A 12 -4.23 -1.53 10.41
CA ARG A 12 -4.18 -1.18 8.99
C ARG A 12 -2.79 -1.45 8.44
N VAL A 13 -2.74 -1.95 7.21
CA VAL A 13 -1.49 -2.05 6.46
C VAL A 13 -1.30 -0.77 5.67
N GLU A 14 -0.17 -0.12 5.86
CA GLU A 14 0.24 1.08 5.17
C GLU A 14 1.56 0.82 4.44
N TYR A 15 1.75 1.45 3.30
CA TYR A 15 2.96 1.39 2.51
C TYR A 15 3.57 2.78 2.50
N VAL A 16 4.79 2.90 3.01
CA VAL A 16 5.45 4.19 3.21
C VAL A 16 6.63 4.31 2.26
N CYS A 17 6.75 5.46 1.59
CA CYS A 17 7.92 5.85 0.82
C CYS A 17 8.12 7.37 0.89
N ASP A 18 9.15 7.89 0.23
CA ASP A 18 9.44 9.34 0.15
C ASP A 18 8.28 10.19 -0.39
N TRP A 19 7.34 9.59 -1.12
CA TRP A 19 6.18 10.28 -1.68
C TRP A 19 4.98 10.36 -0.73
N GLY A 20 4.97 9.54 0.34
CA GLY A 20 3.92 9.54 1.34
C GLY A 20 3.51 8.15 1.81
N VAL A 21 2.27 8.07 2.30
CA VAL A 21 1.67 6.86 2.88
C VAL A 21 0.50 6.41 2.02
N TYR A 22 0.51 5.12 1.66
CA TYR A 22 -0.43 4.52 0.73
C TYR A 22 -1.08 3.28 1.33
N GLU A 23 -2.33 2.99 0.95
CA GLU A 23 -3.04 1.79 1.42
C GLU A 23 -2.76 0.55 0.55
N ARG A 24 -2.34 0.78 -0.69
CA ARG A 24 -2.05 -0.26 -1.69
C ARG A 24 -0.66 0.00 -2.26
N ARG A 25 0.10 -1.07 -2.50
CA ARG A 25 1.38 -1.06 -3.21
C ARG A 25 1.21 -1.68 -4.59
N TYR A 26 2.05 -1.23 -5.52
CA TYR A 26 2.28 -1.83 -6.81
C TYR A 26 2.30 -3.36 -6.73
N GLY A 27 1.39 -4.00 -7.45
CA GLY A 27 1.28 -5.45 -7.56
C GLY A 27 1.43 -5.94 -9.00
N ASP A 28 1.18 -7.24 -9.19
CA ASP A 28 1.30 -7.91 -10.49
C ASP A 28 0.45 -7.25 -11.59
N MET A 29 -0.78 -6.86 -11.28
CA MET A 29 -1.68 -6.26 -12.27
C MET A 29 -1.12 -4.95 -12.83
N GLU A 30 -0.61 -4.07 -11.98
CA GLU A 30 0.00 -2.81 -12.40
C GLU A 30 1.29 -3.03 -13.20
N TYR A 31 2.01 -4.12 -12.91
CA TYR A 31 3.17 -4.57 -13.67
C TYR A 31 2.77 -5.05 -15.07
N TYR A 32 1.71 -5.87 -15.19
CA TYR A 32 1.22 -6.39 -16.47
C TYR A 32 0.77 -5.30 -17.44
N VAL A 33 0.19 -4.21 -16.94
CA VAL A 33 -0.28 -3.10 -17.77
C VAL A 33 0.75 -2.00 -17.98
N ASN A 34 1.99 -2.18 -17.50
CA ASN A 34 3.08 -1.18 -17.58
C ASN A 34 2.62 0.21 -17.13
N LEU A 35 1.91 0.30 -15.99
CA LEU A 35 1.52 1.59 -15.44
C LEU A 35 2.80 2.44 -15.18
N PRO A 36 2.80 3.74 -15.52
CA PRO A 36 3.96 4.59 -15.25
C PRO A 36 4.06 4.88 -13.75
N ILE A 37 5.26 4.76 -13.18
CA ILE A 37 5.52 5.04 -11.76
C ILE A 37 5.85 6.51 -11.59
N ASN A 38 5.02 7.26 -10.86
CA ASN A 38 5.24 8.68 -10.57
C ASN A 38 4.72 9.08 -9.17
N PRO A 39 5.12 10.26 -8.64
CA PRO A 39 4.70 10.71 -7.31
C PRO A 39 3.20 11.01 -7.18
N GLU A 40 2.51 11.26 -8.28
CA GLU A 40 1.07 11.62 -8.32
C GLU A 40 0.15 10.38 -8.28
N MET A 41 0.73 9.18 -8.24
CA MET A 41 -0.03 7.94 -8.17
C MET A 41 -0.78 7.78 -6.85
N LYS A 42 -1.94 7.11 -6.90
CA LYS A 42 -2.69 6.68 -5.71
C LYS A 42 -2.19 5.37 -5.10
N ILE A 43 -1.16 4.78 -5.69
CA ILE A 43 -0.59 3.50 -5.30
C ILE A 43 0.88 3.67 -4.94
N ALA A 44 1.32 3.00 -3.88
CA ALA A 44 2.71 3.02 -3.47
C ALA A 44 3.59 2.38 -4.55
N PRO A 45 4.78 2.92 -4.83
CA PRO A 45 5.75 2.29 -5.72
C PRO A 45 6.22 0.93 -5.17
N PRO A 46 6.84 0.07 -6.01
CA PRO A 46 7.22 -1.28 -5.62
C PRO A 46 8.23 -1.33 -4.46
N TRP A 47 9.04 -0.27 -4.28
CA TRP A 47 10.00 -0.14 -3.18
C TRP A 47 9.40 0.39 -1.87
N ALA A 48 8.10 0.69 -1.82
CA ALA A 48 7.48 1.19 -0.59
C ALA A 48 7.52 0.13 0.53
N GLU A 49 7.90 0.57 1.72
CA GLU A 49 8.04 -0.27 2.91
C GLU A 49 6.66 -0.56 3.52
N LYS A 50 6.41 -1.83 3.84
CA LYS A 50 5.14 -2.25 4.44
C LYS A 50 5.17 -2.04 5.95
N ARG A 51 4.29 -1.18 6.44
CA ARG A 51 4.07 -0.90 7.86
C ARG A 51 2.69 -1.40 8.29
N ILE A 52 2.60 -1.96 9.50
CA ILE A 52 1.32 -2.31 10.12
C ILE A 52 1.11 -1.33 11.27
N VAL A 53 0.07 -0.52 11.17
CA VAL A 53 -0.28 0.47 12.19
C VAL A 53 -1.54 0.04 12.94
N ARG A 54 -1.61 0.34 14.23
CA ARG A 54 -2.80 0.11 15.05
C ARG A 54 -3.64 1.38 15.05
N HIS A 55 -4.87 1.29 14.52
CA HIS A 55 -5.92 2.27 14.69
C HIS A 55 -6.32 2.26 16.17
N GLY A 56 -6.04 3.37 16.87
CA GLY A 56 -6.51 3.61 18.23
C GLY A 56 -8.02 3.76 18.29
#